data_AF-K2CET5-F1
#
_entry.id   AF-K2CET5-F1
#
_cell.length_a   1.000
_cell.length_b   1.000
_cell.length_c   1.000
_cell.angle_alpha   90.00
_cell.angle_beta   90.00
_cell.angle_gamma   90.00
#
_symmetry.space_group_name_H-M   'P 1'
#
loop_
_entity.id
_entity.type
_entity.pdbx_description
1 polymer ?
#
loop_
_entity_poly.entity_id
_entity_poly.type
_entity_poly.pdbx_seq_one_letter_code
_entity_poly.pdbx_strand_id
1 'polypeptide(L)'
;MELLKGKYGYFADEGAAYCIENWKTPRPWINVIANGQWGLTVSQAGGGYSWLNHSMLNRVTRWNQDILKDQDGKYLILRDEETGKTWSIAPQPLKPDYQSYQCKHGMGYTTFHTRCEDIEAEWTLFVPQNKACETWKVRLINHSARPRQITLMPYFELLLGVFPDWHHEFHNLFLRTSYDEARQAL
;
A
#
# COMPACT_ATOMS: atom_id res chain seq x y z
N MET A 1 -8.11 -3.50 23.65
CA MET A 1 -9.57 -3.70 23.83
C MET A 1 -10.25 -3.31 22.54
N GLU A 2 -11.15 -4.14 21.99
CA GLU A 2 -11.92 -3.80 20.79
C GLU A 2 -13.06 -2.87 21.19
N LEU A 3 -13.12 -1.68 20.57
CA LEU A 3 -14.14 -0.67 20.84
C LEU A 3 -15.05 -0.50 19.62
N LEU A 4 -16.36 -0.38 19.85
CA LEU A 4 -17.38 -0.11 18.80
C LEU A 4 -17.28 -1.05 17.59
N LYS A 5 -17.19 -2.36 17.84
CA LYS A 5 -17.08 -3.37 16.77
C LYS A 5 -18.32 -3.38 15.88
N GLY A 6 -18.08 -3.20 14.58
CA GLY A 6 -19.09 -3.26 13.53
C GLY A 6 -18.83 -4.38 12.53
N LYS A 7 -19.56 -4.37 11.41
CA LYS A 7 -19.49 -5.41 10.36
C LYS A 7 -18.11 -5.56 9.73
N TYR A 8 -17.35 -4.46 9.60
CA TYR A 8 -16.09 -4.44 8.84
C TYR A 8 -14.85 -4.24 9.71
N GLY A 9 -15.01 -3.93 11.01
CA GLY A 9 -13.89 -3.54 11.84
C GLY A 9 -14.28 -3.00 13.22
N TYR A 10 -13.28 -2.46 13.93
CA TYR A 10 -13.43 -1.89 15.27
C TYR A 10 -12.33 -0.85 15.55
N PHE A 11 -12.54 -0.02 16.57
CA PHE A 11 -11.52 0.89 17.08
C PHE A 11 -10.56 0.13 18.02
N ALA A 12 -9.26 0.31 17.79
CA ALA A 12 -8.16 -0.27 18.55
C ALA A 12 -7.32 0.84 19.21
N ASP A 13 -6.32 0.47 20.00
CA ASP A 13 -5.38 1.40 20.67
C ASP A 13 -6.11 2.54 21.41
N GLU A 14 -7.11 2.19 22.22
CA GLU A 14 -7.93 3.17 22.97
C GLU A 14 -8.65 4.20 22.07
N GLY A 15 -8.87 3.87 20.79
CA GLY A 15 -9.49 4.73 19.80
C GLY A 15 -8.52 5.43 18.86
N ALA A 16 -7.21 5.30 19.06
CA ALA A 16 -6.18 5.92 18.22
C ALA A 16 -5.97 5.22 16.86
N ALA A 17 -6.58 4.06 16.66
CA ALA A 17 -6.54 3.33 15.41
C ALA A 17 -7.88 2.65 15.09
N TYR A 18 -8.09 2.33 13.82
CA TYR A 18 -9.23 1.54 13.36
C TYR A 18 -8.74 0.32 12.59
N CYS A 19 -9.15 -0.87 13.05
CA CYS A 19 -8.82 -2.15 12.44
C CYS A 19 -9.96 -2.60 11.51
N ILE A 20 -9.65 -2.87 10.26
CA ILE A 20 -10.55 -3.35 9.21
C ILE A 20 -10.25 -4.83 8.98
N GLU A 21 -11.19 -5.72 9.31
CA GLU A 21 -11.02 -7.18 9.22
C GLU A 21 -11.60 -7.77 7.92
N ASN A 22 -12.43 -7.01 7.21
CA ASN A 22 -12.97 -7.39 5.92
C ASN A 22 -12.73 -6.26 4.90
N TRP A 23 -11.86 -6.51 3.93
CA TRP A 23 -11.49 -5.51 2.92
C TRP A 23 -12.61 -5.15 1.95
N LYS A 24 -13.67 -5.97 1.85
CA LYS A 24 -14.83 -5.76 0.98
C LYS A 24 -15.81 -4.75 1.60
N THR A 25 -15.30 -3.60 2.02
CA THR A 25 -16.09 -2.48 2.54
C THR A 25 -16.99 -1.91 1.44
N PRO A 26 -18.09 -1.21 1.78
CA PRO A 26 -19.02 -0.65 0.77
C PRO A 26 -18.40 0.43 -0.12
N ARG A 27 -17.34 1.07 0.37
CA ARG A 27 -16.52 2.09 -0.29
C ARG A 27 -15.08 1.95 0.22
N PRO A 28 -14.08 2.43 -0.54
CA PRO A 28 -12.71 2.55 -0.03
C PRO A 28 -12.69 3.40 1.25
N TRP A 29 -12.16 2.82 2.32
CA TRP A 29 -11.86 3.50 3.57
C TRP A 29 -10.39 3.83 3.55
N ILE A 30 -10.08 5.12 3.60
CA ILE A 30 -8.71 5.61 3.40
C ILE A 30 -8.13 6.16 4.70
N ASN A 31 -6.81 6.11 4.78
CA ASN A 31 -6.02 6.94 5.66
C ASN A 31 -5.26 8.00 4.85
N VAL A 32 -5.09 9.17 5.45
CA VAL A 32 -4.30 10.28 4.90
C VAL A 32 -3.14 10.53 5.84
N ILE A 33 -1.92 10.37 5.33
CA ILE A 33 -0.69 10.45 6.14
C ILE A 33 0.21 11.49 5.49
N ALA A 34 0.53 12.57 6.22
CA ALA A 34 1.37 13.65 5.70
C ALA A 34 2.16 14.35 6.82
N ASN A 35 3.30 14.92 6.46
CA ASN A 35 4.14 15.74 7.35
C ASN A 35 4.26 17.22 6.90
N GLY A 36 3.43 17.63 5.93
CA GLY A 36 3.47 18.96 5.31
C GLY A 36 4.34 19.05 4.05
N GLN A 37 5.35 18.18 3.89
CA GLN A 37 6.16 18.09 2.66
C GLN A 37 5.79 16.87 1.82
N TRP A 38 5.76 15.69 2.41
CA TRP A 38 5.26 14.49 1.74
C TRP A 38 3.89 14.14 2.28
N GLY A 39 3.06 13.57 1.42
CA GLY A 39 1.87 12.88 1.89
C GLY A 39 1.48 11.73 1.00
N LEU A 40 0.68 10.84 1.57
CA LEU A 40 0.09 9.72 0.88
C LEU A 40 -1.35 9.48 1.34
N THR A 41 -2.14 8.95 0.43
CA THR A 41 -3.38 8.25 0.76
C THR A 41 -3.18 6.76 0.58
N VAL A 42 -3.82 5.96 1.42
CA VAL A 42 -3.87 4.51 1.26
C VAL A 42 -5.20 3.98 1.77
N SER A 43 -5.87 3.16 0.98
CA SER A 43 -7.11 2.50 1.34
C SER A 43 -6.85 1.16 2.03
N GLN A 44 -7.88 0.59 2.63
CA GLN A 44 -7.88 -0.80 3.09
C GLN A 44 -7.63 -1.82 1.97
N ALA A 45 -7.80 -1.46 0.70
CA ALA A 45 -7.51 -2.35 -0.42
C ALA A 45 -6.10 -2.13 -1.01
N GLY A 46 -5.35 -1.10 -0.57
CA GLY A 46 -4.04 -0.73 -1.11
C GLY A 46 -4.08 0.34 -2.20
N GLY A 47 -5.25 0.86 -2.54
CA GLY A 47 -5.41 1.99 -3.46
C GLY A 47 -4.98 3.32 -2.84
N GLY A 48 -4.57 4.27 -3.66
CA GLY A 48 -4.13 5.59 -3.23
C GLY A 48 -2.91 6.11 -3.99
N TYR A 49 -2.39 7.26 -3.56
CA TYR A 49 -1.24 7.91 -4.21
C TYR A 49 -0.36 8.65 -3.21
N SER A 50 0.77 9.13 -3.71
CA SER A 50 1.67 10.03 -2.98
C SER A 50 1.81 11.36 -3.68
N TRP A 51 2.17 12.39 -2.92
CA TRP A 51 2.46 13.73 -3.42
C TRP A 51 3.61 14.38 -2.66
N LEU A 52 4.20 15.39 -3.30
CA LEU A 52 5.23 16.26 -2.74
C LEU A 52 4.71 17.70 -2.72
N ASN A 53 4.63 18.32 -1.54
CA ASN A 53 4.15 19.66 -1.22
C ASN A 53 2.67 19.92 -1.52
N HIS A 54 2.14 19.48 -2.66
CA HIS A 54 0.78 19.79 -3.10
C HIS A 54 0.05 18.57 -3.69
N SER A 55 -0.98 18.10 -3.00
CA SER A 55 -1.74 16.89 -3.34
C SER A 55 -2.45 16.92 -4.71
N MET A 56 -2.70 18.12 -5.25
CA MET A 56 -3.27 18.27 -6.60
C MET A 56 -2.25 18.60 -7.69
N LEU A 57 -1.17 19.31 -7.37
CA LEU A 57 -0.29 19.93 -8.37
C LEU A 57 1.04 19.21 -8.54
N ASN A 58 1.40 18.35 -7.58
CA ASN A 58 2.66 17.64 -7.59
C ASN A 58 2.48 16.24 -6.98
N ARG A 59 1.65 15.45 -7.66
CA ARG A 59 1.47 14.03 -7.35
C ARG A 59 2.66 13.25 -7.87
N VAL A 60 3.16 12.35 -7.05
CA VAL A 60 4.29 11.47 -7.39
C VAL A 60 3.77 10.23 -8.11
N THR A 61 2.69 9.62 -7.60
CA THR A 61 2.07 8.43 -8.21
C THR A 61 0.67 8.74 -8.72
N ARG A 62 0.21 7.96 -9.72
CA ARG A 62 -1.14 8.08 -10.27
C ARG A 62 -2.19 7.62 -9.26
N TRP A 63 -3.35 8.28 -9.25
CA TRP A 63 -4.59 7.77 -8.65
C TRP A 63 -5.81 8.38 -9.30
N ASN A 64 -6.54 7.55 -10.06
CA ASN A 64 -7.92 7.75 -10.43
C ASN A 64 -8.80 7.33 -9.25
N GLN A 65 -9.62 8.26 -8.76
CA GLN A 65 -10.50 8.07 -7.60
C GLN A 65 -11.72 7.20 -7.94
N ASP A 66 -11.49 6.03 -8.53
CA ASP A 66 -12.54 5.06 -8.82
C ASP A 66 -13.04 4.43 -7.52
N ILE A 67 -14.11 4.99 -6.97
CA ILE A 67 -14.78 4.55 -5.73
C ILE A 67 -15.42 3.16 -5.82
N LEU A 68 -15.42 2.52 -6.99
CA LEU A 68 -15.90 1.15 -7.19
C LEU A 68 -14.73 0.17 -7.24
N LYS A 69 -13.67 0.52 -7.97
CA LYS A 69 -12.55 -0.40 -8.23
C LYS A 69 -11.38 -0.23 -7.30
N ASP A 70 -11.06 1.01 -6.89
CA ASP A 70 -9.92 1.33 -6.02
C ASP A 70 -8.60 0.67 -6.47
N GLN A 71 -8.34 0.73 -7.78
CA GLN A 71 -7.32 -0.08 -8.46
C GLN A 71 -6.02 0.66 -8.77
N ASP A 72 -5.95 1.95 -8.47
CA ASP A 72 -4.75 2.74 -8.63
C ASP A 72 -4.11 2.89 -7.25
N GLY A 73 -2.87 2.44 -7.12
CA GLY A 73 -2.27 2.24 -5.82
C GLY A 73 -0.79 1.94 -5.92
N LYS A 74 -0.26 1.62 -4.76
CA LYS A 74 1.13 1.22 -4.57
C LYS A 74 1.07 -0.15 -3.96
N TYR A 75 1.71 -1.14 -4.57
CA TYR A 75 1.50 -2.54 -4.24
C TYR A 75 2.82 -3.21 -3.92
N LEU A 76 2.76 -4.16 -2.99
CA LEU A 76 3.79 -5.14 -2.76
C LEU A 76 3.25 -6.51 -3.14
N ILE A 77 3.88 -7.12 -4.12
CA ILE A 77 3.51 -8.42 -4.67
C ILE A 77 4.56 -9.43 -4.22
N LEU A 78 4.10 -10.54 -3.68
CA LEU A 78 4.91 -11.69 -3.30
C LEU A 78 4.76 -12.78 -4.36
N ARG A 79 5.85 -13.45 -4.68
CA ARG A 79 5.86 -14.66 -5.51
C ARG A 79 6.65 -15.74 -4.81
N ASP A 80 6.07 -16.93 -4.72
CA ASP A 80 6.82 -18.12 -4.35
C ASP A 80 7.53 -18.68 -5.58
N GLU A 81 8.85 -18.72 -5.53
CA GLU A 81 9.68 -19.16 -6.66
C GLU A 81 9.56 -20.66 -6.94
N GLU A 82 9.18 -21.46 -5.94
CA GLU A 82 9.03 -22.90 -6.13
C GLU A 82 7.70 -23.25 -6.81
N THR A 83 6.62 -22.57 -6.44
CA THR A 83 5.26 -22.88 -6.93
C THR A 83 4.80 -21.96 -8.05
N GLY A 84 5.47 -20.82 -8.24
CA GLY A 84 5.06 -19.76 -9.17
C GLY A 84 3.82 -18.97 -8.71
N LYS A 85 3.22 -19.30 -7.56
CA LYS A 85 2.06 -18.58 -7.03
C LYS A 85 2.45 -17.15 -6.68
N THR A 86 1.56 -16.22 -7.03
CA THR A 86 1.76 -14.79 -6.85
C THR A 86 0.55 -14.18 -6.16
N TRP A 87 0.76 -13.35 -5.14
CA TRP A 87 -0.29 -12.65 -4.40
C TRP A 87 0.18 -11.29 -3.94
N SER A 88 -0.74 -10.34 -3.77
CA SER A 88 -0.43 -9.02 -3.21
C SER A 88 -0.54 -9.03 -1.69
N ILE A 89 0.20 -8.17 -0.98
CA ILE A 89 0.10 -8.03 0.48
C ILE A 89 -1.20 -7.31 0.85
N ALA A 90 -1.55 -6.25 0.12
CA ALA A 90 -2.87 -5.61 0.19
C ALA A 90 -3.81 -6.24 -0.86
N PRO A 91 -5.14 -6.16 -0.68
CA PRO A 91 -6.10 -6.79 -1.59
C PRO A 91 -5.89 -6.47 -3.06
N GLN A 92 -5.54 -5.24 -3.43
CA GLN A 92 -5.20 -4.89 -4.81
C GLN A 92 -3.72 -5.17 -5.11
N PRO A 93 -3.38 -5.56 -6.35
CA PRO A 93 -4.27 -5.70 -7.50
C PRO A 93 -4.81 -7.13 -7.68
N LEU A 94 -4.27 -8.13 -6.95
CA LEU A 94 -4.48 -9.55 -7.25
C LEU A 94 -5.68 -10.18 -6.53
N LYS A 95 -6.19 -9.55 -5.47
CA LYS A 95 -7.33 -9.97 -4.65
C LYS A 95 -7.22 -11.45 -4.22
N PRO A 96 -6.08 -11.84 -3.61
CA PRO A 96 -5.89 -13.22 -3.21
C PRO A 96 -6.90 -13.62 -2.14
N ASP A 97 -7.15 -14.92 -2.04
CA ASP A 97 -7.90 -15.47 -0.93
C ASP A 97 -6.98 -15.59 0.29
N TYR A 98 -7.11 -14.64 1.22
CA TYR A 98 -6.27 -14.59 2.41
C TYR A 98 -6.73 -15.62 3.44
N GLN A 99 -5.77 -16.33 4.02
CA GLN A 99 -6.00 -17.12 5.24
C GLN A 99 -6.35 -16.20 6.42
N SER A 100 -5.80 -14.98 6.45
CA SER A 100 -6.21 -13.92 7.37
C SER A 100 -5.89 -12.55 6.78
N TYR A 101 -6.72 -11.55 7.08
CA TYR A 101 -6.54 -10.17 6.62
C TYR A 101 -6.94 -9.18 7.72
N GLN A 102 -6.12 -8.15 7.91
CA GLN A 102 -6.45 -6.96 8.66
C GLN A 102 -5.72 -5.76 8.06
N CYS A 103 -6.41 -4.62 7.96
CA CYS A 103 -5.76 -3.33 7.71
C CYS A 103 -6.03 -2.41 8.90
N LYS A 104 -4.97 -1.92 9.54
CA LYS A 104 -5.04 -1.00 10.67
C LYS A 104 -4.66 0.39 10.21
N HIS A 105 -5.62 1.30 10.21
CA HIS A 105 -5.36 2.72 10.02
C HIS A 105 -5.10 3.37 11.38
N GLY A 106 -3.90 3.88 11.60
CA GLY A 106 -3.53 4.64 12.78
C GLY A 106 -3.18 6.09 12.45
N MET A 107 -2.88 6.87 13.49
CA MET A 107 -2.42 8.25 13.33
C MET A 107 -1.02 8.27 12.70
N GLY A 108 -0.95 8.66 11.43
CA GLY A 108 0.32 8.80 10.70
C GLY A 108 0.88 7.49 10.12
N TYR A 109 0.14 6.39 10.19
CA TYR A 109 0.55 5.11 9.59
C TYR A 109 -0.64 4.24 9.19
N THR A 110 -0.41 3.32 8.27
CA THR A 110 -1.33 2.21 7.97
C THR A 110 -0.53 0.91 7.94
N THR A 111 -1.04 -0.13 8.60
CA THR A 111 -0.42 -1.45 8.60
C THR A 111 -1.37 -2.51 8.04
N PHE A 112 -0.91 -3.24 7.03
CA PHE A 112 -1.56 -4.47 6.57
C PHE A 112 -0.96 -5.65 7.31
N HIS A 113 -1.80 -6.48 7.90
CA HIS A 113 -1.46 -7.81 8.42
C HIS A 113 -2.22 -8.83 7.60
N THR A 114 -1.52 -9.56 6.74
CA THR A 114 -2.14 -10.57 5.87
C THR A 114 -1.41 -11.89 5.95
N ARG A 115 -2.12 -12.98 5.68
CA ARG A 115 -1.53 -14.31 5.55
C ARG A 115 -2.08 -14.98 4.30
N CYS A 116 -1.20 -15.42 3.43
CA CYS A 116 -1.54 -16.16 2.21
C CYS A 116 -0.42 -17.17 1.94
N GLU A 117 -0.78 -18.39 1.51
CA GLU A 117 0.20 -19.46 1.21
C GLU A 117 1.19 -19.74 2.37
N ASP A 118 0.70 -19.63 3.61
CA ASP A 118 1.45 -19.73 4.88
C ASP A 118 2.57 -18.70 5.06
N ILE A 119 2.57 -17.63 4.27
CA ILE A 119 3.42 -16.47 4.48
C ILE A 119 2.57 -15.37 5.11
N GLU A 120 2.91 -15.02 6.36
CA GLU A 120 2.39 -13.82 7.00
C GLU A 120 3.22 -12.62 6.55
N ALA A 121 2.53 -11.54 6.20
CA ALA A 121 3.09 -10.27 5.82
C ALA A 121 2.55 -9.17 6.72
N GLU A 122 3.46 -8.41 7.32
CA GLU A 122 3.16 -7.14 7.97
C GLU A 122 3.81 -6.03 7.15
N TRP A 123 2.97 -5.16 6.59
CA TRP A 123 3.41 -4.03 5.77
C TRP A 123 2.88 -2.72 6.33
N THR A 124 3.79 -1.91 6.88
CA THR A 124 3.47 -0.59 7.44
C THR A 124 3.94 0.52 6.50
N LEU A 125 3.01 1.39 6.10
CA LEU A 125 3.27 2.63 5.38
C LEU A 125 3.17 3.81 6.33
N PHE A 126 4.16 4.70 6.31
CA PHE A 126 4.13 5.95 7.09
C PHE A 126 5.00 7.03 6.43
N VAL A 127 4.86 8.27 6.90
CA VAL A 127 5.68 9.41 6.48
C VAL A 127 6.52 9.88 7.67
N PRO A 128 7.86 9.80 7.62
CA PRO A 128 8.71 10.31 8.69
C PRO A 128 8.51 11.82 8.86
N GLN A 129 8.47 12.32 10.10
CA GLN A 129 8.16 13.74 10.38
C GLN A 129 9.12 14.72 9.68
N ASN A 130 10.40 14.37 9.53
CA ASN A 130 11.46 15.27 9.05
C ASN A 130 12.03 14.87 7.67
N LYS A 131 11.31 14.08 6.88
CA LYS A 131 11.76 13.66 5.54
C LYS A 131 10.65 13.78 4.49
N ALA A 132 10.99 14.28 3.31
CA ALA A 132 10.08 14.36 2.17
C ALA A 132 9.99 13.02 1.42
N CYS A 133 9.62 11.95 2.13
CA CYS A 133 9.41 10.63 1.55
C CYS A 133 8.39 9.84 2.37
N GLU A 134 7.86 8.77 1.79
CA GLU A 134 7.22 7.71 2.56
C GLU A 134 8.18 6.56 2.82
N THR A 135 7.87 5.78 3.85
CA THR A 135 8.64 4.59 4.22
C THR A 135 7.70 3.39 4.30
N TRP A 136 8.13 2.29 3.68
CA TRP A 136 7.43 1.01 3.72
C TRP A 136 8.27 0.02 4.53
N LYS A 137 7.79 -0.36 5.70
CA LYS A 137 8.39 -1.41 6.51
C LYS A 137 7.67 -2.72 6.26
N VAL A 138 8.40 -3.73 5.81
CA VAL A 138 7.86 -5.05 5.48
C VAL A 138 8.51 -6.10 6.36
N ARG A 139 7.69 -6.94 6.99
CA ARG A 139 8.11 -8.13 7.74
C ARG A 139 7.37 -9.33 7.18
N LEU A 140 8.12 -10.35 6.75
CA LEU A 140 7.56 -11.61 6.26
C LEU A 140 7.90 -12.73 7.25
N ILE A 141 6.93 -13.59 7.54
CA ILE A 141 7.11 -14.77 8.39
C ILE A 141 6.63 -15.99 7.62
N ASN A 142 7.50 -16.99 7.50
CA ASN A 142 7.15 -18.28 6.94
C ASN A 142 6.60 -19.19 8.04
N HIS A 143 5.31 -19.53 7.96
CA HIS A 143 4.62 -20.45 8.88
C HIS A 143 4.56 -21.89 8.35
N SER A 144 5.12 -22.16 7.16
CA SER A 144 5.16 -23.52 6.62
C SER A 144 6.25 -24.36 7.27
N ALA A 145 6.13 -25.69 7.16
CA ALA A 145 7.10 -26.64 7.71
C ALA A 145 8.43 -26.71 6.93
N ARG A 146 8.59 -25.92 5.87
CA ARG A 146 9.76 -25.95 4.97
C ARG A 146 10.28 -24.53 4.71
N PRO A 147 11.58 -24.36 4.39
CA PRO A 147 12.09 -23.12 3.84
C PRO A 147 11.32 -22.74 2.55
N ARG A 148 11.21 -21.44 2.27
CA ARG A 148 10.52 -20.89 1.10
C ARG A 148 11.34 -19.77 0.49
N GLN A 149 11.46 -19.76 -0.82
CA GLN A 149 12.08 -18.66 -1.57
C GLN A 149 10.98 -17.73 -2.08
N ILE A 150 10.94 -16.51 -1.53
CA ILE A 150 9.91 -15.53 -1.85
C ILE A 150 10.55 -14.31 -2.50
N THR A 151 10.07 -13.94 -3.68
CA THR A 151 10.39 -12.67 -4.34
C THR A 151 9.37 -11.62 -3.92
N LEU A 152 9.86 -10.45 -3.50
CA LEU A 152 9.07 -9.26 -3.21
C LEU A 152 9.23 -8.24 -4.34
N MET A 153 8.11 -7.86 -4.97
CA MET A 153 8.06 -6.95 -6.11
C MET A 153 7.22 -5.73 -5.76
N PRO A 154 7.81 -4.54 -5.65
CA PRO A 154 7.05 -3.30 -5.56
C PRO A 154 6.49 -2.91 -6.93
N TYR A 155 5.28 -2.38 -6.94
CA TYR A 155 4.66 -1.79 -8.12
C TYR A 155 3.97 -0.49 -7.76
N PHE A 156 4.18 0.54 -8.58
CA PHE A 156 3.42 1.79 -8.55
C PHE A 156 3.61 2.49 -9.90
N GLU A 157 2.63 3.29 -10.30
CA GLU A 157 2.69 4.07 -11.53
C GLU A 157 3.09 5.51 -11.21
N LEU A 158 4.17 5.98 -11.81
CA LEU A 158 4.63 7.37 -11.68
C LEU A 158 3.70 8.32 -12.43
N LEU A 159 3.44 9.48 -11.83
CA LEU A 159 2.76 10.60 -12.47
C LEU A 159 3.68 11.82 -12.61
N LEU A 160 4.35 12.19 -11.51
CA LEU A 160 5.24 13.36 -11.40
C LEU A 160 4.62 14.66 -11.95
N GLY A 161 3.38 14.97 -11.52
CA GLY A 161 2.65 16.13 -12.02
C GLY A 161 1.20 16.23 -11.54
N VAL A 162 0.32 16.62 -12.46
CA VAL A 162 -1.12 16.85 -12.22
C VAL A 162 -1.95 15.65 -12.71
N PHE A 163 -3.09 15.41 -12.06
CA PHE A 163 -4.11 14.46 -12.54
C PHE A 163 -5.44 15.20 -12.77
N PRO A 164 -6.20 14.89 -13.83
CA PRO A 164 -5.92 13.91 -14.88
C PRO A 164 -4.78 14.36 -15.82
N ASP A 165 -3.97 13.39 -16.25
CA ASP A 165 -2.92 13.62 -17.24
C ASP A 165 -3.44 13.31 -18.65
N TRP A 166 -3.87 14.37 -19.34
CA TRP A 166 -4.41 14.30 -20.70
C TRP A 166 -3.37 13.92 -21.75
N HIS A 167 -2.07 14.05 -21.43
CA HIS A 167 -0.96 13.78 -22.34
C HIS A 167 -0.06 12.67 -21.79
N HIS A 168 -0.64 11.68 -21.11
CA HIS A 168 0.08 10.62 -20.42
C HIS A 168 1.20 9.97 -21.24
N GLU A 169 0.89 9.49 -22.44
CA GLU A 169 1.88 8.81 -23.29
C GLU A 169 3.02 9.75 -23.71
N PHE A 170 2.73 11.04 -23.82
CA PHE A 170 3.75 12.05 -24.10
C PHE A 170 4.62 12.32 -22.86
N HIS A 171 4.02 12.48 -21.67
CA HIS A 171 4.78 12.70 -20.43
C HIS A 171 5.66 11.50 -20.05
N ASN A 172 5.22 10.27 -20.35
CA ASN A 172 6.01 9.07 -20.14
C ASN A 172 7.33 9.05 -20.92
N LEU A 173 7.43 9.77 -22.05
CA LEU A 173 8.68 9.91 -22.81
C LEU A 173 9.77 10.66 -22.03
N PHE A 174 9.38 11.44 -21.01
CA PHE A 174 10.30 12.23 -20.19
C PHE A 174 10.65 11.57 -18.86
N LEU A 175 9.99 10.46 -18.52
CA LEU A 175 10.34 9.65 -17.36
C LEU A 175 11.62 8.86 -17.65
N ARG A 176 12.60 8.99 -16.75
CA ARG A 176 13.85 8.24 -16.79
C ARG A 176 14.05 7.57 -15.44
N THR A 177 14.41 6.30 -15.47
CA THR A 177 14.76 5.51 -14.28
C THR A 177 16.18 4.99 -14.45
N SER A 178 16.91 4.85 -13.34
CA SER A 178 18.29 4.38 -13.38
C SER A 178 18.66 3.77 -12.04
N TYR A 179 19.10 2.52 -12.06
CA TYR A 179 19.51 1.84 -10.83
C TYR A 179 20.83 2.41 -10.28
N ASP A 180 20.83 2.74 -9.00
CA ASP A 180 22.00 3.14 -8.22
C ASP A 180 22.52 1.96 -7.40
N GLU A 181 23.65 1.38 -7.84
CA GLU A 181 24.28 0.24 -7.19
C GLU A 181 24.74 0.52 -5.75
N ALA A 182 25.24 1.73 -5.47
CA ALA A 182 25.74 2.07 -4.15
C ALA A 182 24.61 2.14 -3.12
N ARG A 183 23.41 2.52 -3.56
CA ARG A 183 22.21 2.61 -2.72
C ARG A 183 21.30 1.39 -2.82
N GLN A 184 21.57 0.48 -3.77
CA GLN A 184 20.70 -0.65 -4.11
C GLN A 184 19.26 -0.21 -4.39
N ALA A 185 19.10 0.88 -5.14
CA ALA A 185 17.82 1.56 -5.36
C ALA A 185 17.60 1.86 -6.85
N LEU A 186 16.33 1.84 -7.29
CA LEU A 186 15.91 2.22 -8.65
C LEU A 186 15.92 3.74 -8.85
#